data_AF-A0A7X9FXA7-F1
#
_entry.id   AF-A0A7X9FXA7-F1
#
_cell.length_a   1.000
_cell.length_b   1.000
_cell.length_c   1.000
_cell.angle_alpha   90.00
_cell.angle_beta   90.00
_cell.angle_gamma   90.00
#
_symmetry.space_group_name_H-M   'P 1'
#
loop_
_entity.id
_entity.type
_entity.pdbx_description
1 polymer ?
#
loop_
_entity_poly.entity_id
_entity_poly.type
_entity_poly.pdbx_seq_one_letter_code
_entity_poly.pdbx_strand_id
1 'polypeptide(L)'
;MRRKQALLTALILLAFFSLVSADVVEEIVAIVNGEVITLSDYREQFNSTVQMLRQQLSGESYFKEYERLRTNLLDIMITDLLLLQKAKEQGLNVKEQVKGTIAQIKTQNNIESDADLVRAMDAQGVNYDQWVKQLEENYLRQAVIYTEVDRTIVLDDAEIVKYYKQHQSEFVIPPEYRIKAIYLSSTNNTVSDLETKRAEISDKLKKGQSFEDLVQEYSEGPKENGGDLGFFKKGELDQAIEQGVEKLKIEEISDWIQAKNGWYLIKLEEKKESHQQTFDEARQDIENKLFNDIRAKKIEEYVKKLREESFIKILNPNPLNL
;
A
#
# COMPACT_ATOMS: atom_id res chain seq x y z
N MET A 1 -46.40 57.30 63.52
CA MET A 1 -45.51 58.07 62.63
C MET A 1 -44.06 57.68 62.88
N ARG A 2 -43.32 57.28 61.82
CA ARG A 2 -41.83 57.24 61.70
C ARG A 2 -41.10 56.27 62.66
N ARG A 3 -40.12 55.44 62.28
CA ARG A 3 -39.21 55.37 61.12
C ARG A 3 -38.71 53.92 60.99
N LYS A 4 -38.58 53.44 59.75
CA LYS A 4 -38.03 52.13 59.37
C LYS A 4 -36.52 52.09 59.65
N GLN A 5 -36.05 51.03 60.32
CA GLN A 5 -34.63 50.67 60.38
C GLN A 5 -34.29 49.79 59.18
N ALA A 6 -33.18 50.10 58.51
CA ALA A 6 -32.66 49.37 57.35
C ALA A 6 -32.04 48.05 57.81
N LEU A 7 -32.51 46.94 57.24
CA LEU A 7 -31.88 45.63 57.35
C LEU A 7 -30.84 45.49 56.23
N LEU A 8 -29.58 45.35 56.63
CA LEU A 8 -28.46 45.00 55.78
C LEU A 8 -28.50 43.49 55.55
N THR A 9 -29.00 43.04 54.39
CA THR A 9 -28.91 41.63 53.99
C THR A 9 -27.62 41.44 53.19
N ALA A 10 -26.60 40.89 53.83
CA ALA A 10 -25.38 40.44 53.16
C ALA A 10 -25.68 39.15 52.38
N LEU A 11 -25.79 39.29 51.06
CA LEU A 11 -25.91 38.18 50.11
C LEU A 11 -24.50 37.62 49.87
N ILE A 12 -24.13 36.55 50.57
CA ILE A 12 -22.93 35.77 50.24
C ILE A 12 -23.26 34.96 48.99
N LEU A 13 -22.92 35.51 47.82
CA LEU A 13 -22.91 34.78 46.56
C LEU A 13 -21.60 33.98 46.52
N LEU A 14 -21.68 32.71 46.92
CA LEU A 14 -20.62 31.73 46.70
C LEU A 14 -20.53 31.49 45.19
N ALA A 15 -19.70 32.28 44.52
CA ALA A 15 -19.23 31.98 43.19
C ALA A 15 -18.30 30.76 43.29
N PHE A 16 -18.86 29.57 43.04
CA PHE A 16 -18.05 28.42 42.63
C PHE A 16 -17.44 28.76 41.27
N PHE A 17 -16.30 29.45 41.28
CA PHE A 17 -15.37 29.37 40.18
C PHE A 17 -14.78 27.97 40.22
N SER A 18 -15.38 27.06 39.45
CA SER A 18 -14.66 25.89 38.99
C SER A 18 -13.50 26.42 38.15
N LEU A 19 -12.32 26.53 38.76
CA LEU A 19 -11.06 26.56 38.03
C LEU A 19 -10.98 25.21 37.30
N VAL A 20 -11.50 25.17 36.08
CA VAL A 20 -11.02 24.22 35.09
C VAL A 20 -9.59 24.65 34.82
N SER A 21 -8.64 24.09 35.58
CA SER A 21 -7.25 24.04 35.12
C SER A 21 -7.27 23.10 33.93
N ALA A 22 -7.38 23.67 32.72
CA ALA A 22 -6.89 23.01 31.54
C ALA A 22 -5.36 23.04 31.67
N ASP A 23 -4.82 22.17 32.52
CA ASP A 23 -3.40 21.90 32.50
C ASP A 23 -3.15 21.16 31.18
N VAL A 24 -2.70 21.91 30.17
CA VAL A 24 -1.97 21.31 29.06
C VAL A 24 -0.67 20.79 29.70
N VAL A 25 -0.75 19.60 30.29
CA VAL A 25 0.44 18.90 30.78
C VAL A 25 1.16 18.40 29.53
N GLU A 26 2.06 19.23 29.00
CA GLU A 26 3.09 18.75 28.08
C GLU A 26 3.99 17.79 28.84
N GLU A 27 3.59 16.52 28.82
CA GLU A 27 4.39 15.44 29.36
C GLU A 27 5.52 15.11 28.38
N ILE A 28 6.75 15.05 28.90
CA ILE A 28 7.89 14.59 28.12
C ILE A 28 7.82 13.07 28.04
N VAL A 29 7.69 12.54 26.84
CA VAL A 29 7.66 11.10 26.55
C VAL A 29 9.08 10.54 26.49
N ALA A 30 9.99 11.23 25.80
CA ALA A 30 11.39 10.85 25.71
C ALA A 30 12.31 12.07 25.51
N ILE A 31 13.59 11.93 25.86
CA ILE A 31 14.65 12.90 25.61
C ILE A 31 15.72 12.23 24.74
N VAL A 32 16.10 12.86 23.64
CA VAL A 32 17.06 12.36 22.63
C VAL A 32 18.10 13.43 22.33
N ASN A 33 19.34 13.26 22.81
CA ASN A 33 20.43 14.23 22.69
C ASN A 33 20.07 15.67 23.13
N GLY A 34 19.15 15.80 24.10
CA GLY A 34 18.68 17.09 24.62
C GLY A 34 17.43 17.64 23.93
N GLU A 35 16.98 17.06 22.82
CA GLU A 35 15.66 17.32 22.23
C GLU A 35 14.60 16.44 22.87
N VAL A 36 13.35 16.91 22.93
CA VAL A 36 12.26 16.22 23.62
C VAL A 36 11.22 15.74 22.62
N ILE A 37 10.68 14.54 22.85
CA ILE A 37 9.45 14.07 22.25
C ILE A 37 8.36 14.27 23.31
N THR A 38 7.34 15.06 23.00
CA THR A 38 6.22 15.33 23.91
C THR A 38 5.05 14.37 23.67
N LEU A 39 4.14 14.30 24.64
CA LEU A 39 2.89 13.57 24.51
C LEU A 39 2.00 14.14 23.39
N SER A 40 2.07 15.45 23.14
CA SER A 40 1.37 16.10 22.03
C SER A 40 1.89 15.62 20.68
N ASP A 41 3.21 15.59 20.49
CA ASP A 41 3.85 15.08 19.26
C ASP A 41 3.44 13.62 19.00
N TYR A 42 3.49 12.79 20.05
CA TYR A 42 3.12 11.38 19.95
C TYR A 42 1.65 11.20 19.52
N ARG A 43 0.74 11.96 20.16
CA ARG A 43 -0.70 11.91 19.84
C ARG A 43 -0.99 12.38 18.41
N GLU A 44 -0.35 13.46 17.98
CA GLU A 44 -0.51 13.99 16.63
C GLU A 44 -0.05 12.96 15.59
N GLN A 45 1.15 12.40 15.76
CA GLN A 45 1.70 11.39 14.86
C GLN A 45 0.86 10.11 14.86
N PHE A 46 0.41 9.64 16.02
CA PHE A 46 -0.45 8.47 16.13
C PHE A 46 -1.78 8.67 15.39
N ASN A 47 -2.48 9.76 15.68
CA ASN A 47 -3.80 10.02 15.12
C ASN A 47 -3.77 10.22 13.60
N SER A 48 -2.80 11.00 13.11
CA SER A 48 -2.63 11.23 11.67
C SER A 48 -2.31 9.93 10.93
N THR A 49 -1.42 9.09 11.48
CA THR A 49 -1.08 7.80 10.87
C THR A 49 -2.27 6.83 10.90
N VAL A 50 -3.02 6.76 12.01
CA VAL A 50 -4.23 5.93 12.10
C VAL A 50 -5.30 6.39 11.11
N GLN A 51 -5.49 7.69 10.92
CA GLN A 51 -6.43 8.22 9.94
C GLN A 51 -6.06 7.78 8.52
N MET A 52 -4.78 7.86 8.16
CA MET A 52 -4.28 7.37 6.86
C MET A 52 -4.50 5.85 6.71
N LEU A 53 -4.17 5.06 7.73
CA LEU A 53 -4.38 3.60 7.71
C LEU A 53 -5.85 3.22 7.50
N ARG A 54 -6.79 3.95 8.11
CA ARG A 54 -8.23 3.72 7.94
C ARG A 54 -8.74 4.04 6.53
N GLN A 55 -8.09 4.95 5.82
CA GLN A 55 -8.47 5.31 4.45
C GLN A 55 -7.95 4.27 3.44
N GLN A 56 -6.84 3.61 3.73
CA GLN A 56 -6.17 2.70 2.79
C GLN A 56 -6.48 1.23 3.04
N LEU A 57 -6.72 0.84 4.29
CA LEU A 57 -6.82 -0.56 4.70
C LEU A 57 -8.15 -0.87 5.39
N SER A 58 -8.54 -2.14 5.35
CA SER A 58 -9.75 -2.64 6.03
C SER A 58 -9.55 -4.05 6.59
N GLY A 59 -10.42 -4.44 7.53
CA GLY A 59 -10.42 -5.78 8.11
C GLY A 59 -9.11 -6.15 8.82
N GLU A 60 -8.64 -7.38 8.61
CA GLU A 60 -7.44 -7.94 9.24
C GLU A 60 -6.17 -7.14 8.92
N SER A 61 -6.03 -6.67 7.67
CA SER A 61 -4.87 -5.88 7.24
C SER A 61 -4.73 -4.58 8.03
N TYR A 62 -5.84 -3.88 8.28
CA TYR A 62 -5.86 -2.67 9.11
C TYR A 62 -5.46 -2.96 10.55
N PHE A 63 -6.02 -4.02 11.16
CA PHE A 63 -5.73 -4.36 12.56
C PHE A 63 -4.25 -4.69 12.77
N LYS A 64 -3.65 -5.43 11.84
CA LYS A 64 -2.23 -5.77 11.88
C LYS A 64 -1.33 -4.53 11.86
N GLU A 65 -1.57 -3.59 10.95
CA GLU A 65 -0.76 -2.37 10.85
C GLU A 65 -1.02 -1.39 12.00
N TYR A 66 -2.26 -1.32 12.50
CA TYR A 66 -2.61 -0.54 13.69
C TYR A 66 -1.83 -1.03 14.93
N GLU A 67 -1.80 -2.33 15.18
CA GLU A 67 -1.05 -2.89 16.33
C GLU A 67 0.46 -2.70 16.18
N ARG A 68 0.98 -2.81 14.95
CA ARG A 68 2.38 -2.50 14.65
C ARG A 68 2.70 -1.05 14.97
N LEU A 69 1.85 -0.10 14.55
CA LEU A 69 2.02 1.31 14.86
C LEU A 69 1.96 1.55 16.38
N ARG A 70 0.93 1.03 17.05
CA ARG A 70 0.74 1.18 18.51
C ARG A 70 1.96 0.74 19.31
N THR A 71 2.60 -0.35 18.89
CA THR A 71 3.74 -0.94 19.59
C THR A 71 5.06 -0.23 19.28
N ASN A 72 5.23 0.31 18.06
CA ASN A 72 6.53 0.77 17.59
C ASN A 72 6.63 2.29 17.37
N LEU A 73 5.55 3.06 17.53
CA LEU A 73 5.56 4.48 17.19
C LEU A 73 6.61 5.28 17.96
N LEU A 74 6.80 5.03 19.26
CA LEU A 74 7.81 5.74 20.04
C LEU A 74 9.22 5.49 19.48
N ASP A 75 9.52 4.24 19.12
CA ASP A 75 10.79 3.91 18.50
C ASP A 75 10.95 4.53 17.12
N ILE A 76 9.88 4.60 16.32
CA ILE A 76 9.91 5.31 15.03
C ILE A 76 10.27 6.79 15.26
N MET A 77 9.60 7.46 16.19
CA MET A 77 9.84 8.87 16.50
C MET A 77 11.26 9.15 17.02
N ILE A 78 11.78 8.27 17.89
CA ILE A 78 13.17 8.38 18.37
C ILE A 78 14.16 8.21 17.22
N THR A 79 13.96 7.20 16.37
CA THR A 79 14.83 6.98 15.20
C THR A 79 14.78 8.17 14.24
N ASP A 80 13.58 8.69 13.95
CA ASP A 80 13.41 9.84 13.06
C ASP A 80 14.13 11.07 13.60
N LEU A 81 14.01 11.34 14.90
CA LEU A 81 14.70 12.45 15.56
C LEU A 81 16.23 12.31 15.47
N LEU A 82 16.77 11.10 15.70
CA LEU A 82 18.21 10.83 15.55
C LEU A 82 18.70 11.05 14.11
N LEU A 83 17.93 10.61 13.11
CA LEU A 83 18.28 10.84 11.70
C LEU A 83 18.25 12.32 11.35
N LEU A 84 17.29 13.10 11.86
CA LEU A 84 17.24 14.55 11.66
C LEU A 84 18.42 15.26 12.33
N GLN A 85 18.80 14.85 13.54
CA GLN A 85 20.00 15.35 14.22
C GLN A 85 21.25 15.06 13.40
N LYS A 86 21.37 13.86 12.83
CA LYS A 86 22.49 13.50 11.95
C LYS A 86 22.51 14.35 10.68
N ALA A 87 21.36 14.57 10.05
CA ALA A 87 21.25 15.41 8.87
C ALA A 87 21.74 16.84 9.15
N LYS A 88 21.39 17.39 10.32
CA LYS A 88 21.83 18.70 10.80
C LYS A 88 23.33 18.74 11.10
N GLU A 89 23.87 17.70 11.77
CA GLU A 89 25.31 17.55 12.05
C GLU A 89 26.14 17.57 10.75
N GLN A 90 25.64 16.89 9.71
CA GLN A 90 26.28 16.80 8.40
C GLN A 90 26.06 18.03 7.51
N GLY A 91 25.20 18.97 7.92
CA GLY A 91 24.84 20.13 7.11
C GLY A 91 24.14 19.77 5.81
N LEU A 92 23.34 18.69 5.80
CA LEU A 92 22.57 18.28 4.62
C LEU A 92 21.54 19.35 4.25
N ASN A 93 21.34 19.54 2.95
CA ASN A 93 20.39 20.51 2.41
C ASN A 93 19.52 19.84 1.35
N VAL A 94 18.20 19.96 1.52
CA VAL A 94 17.20 19.31 0.67
C VAL A 94 16.22 20.30 0.04
N LYS A 95 16.52 21.61 0.10
CA LYS A 95 15.61 22.67 -0.37
C LYS A 95 15.22 22.53 -1.84
N GLU A 96 16.16 22.15 -2.70
CA GLU A 96 15.87 21.96 -4.13
C GLU A 96 14.99 20.73 -4.38
N GLN A 97 15.17 19.65 -3.61
CA GLN A 97 14.34 18.45 -3.68
C GLN A 97 12.90 18.77 -3.25
N VAL A 98 12.74 19.48 -2.12
CA VAL A 98 11.43 19.95 -1.63
C VAL A 98 10.75 20.82 -2.68
N LYS A 99 11.46 21.81 -3.23
CA LYS A 99 10.94 22.69 -4.29
C LYS A 99 10.55 21.92 -5.55
N GLY A 100 11.37 20.98 -5.97
CA GLY A 100 11.10 20.10 -7.11
C GLY A 100 9.82 19.29 -6.92
N THR A 101 9.62 18.72 -5.73
CA THR A 101 8.43 17.94 -5.39
C THR A 101 7.17 18.80 -5.34
N ILE A 102 7.24 20.00 -4.75
CA ILE A 102 6.13 20.95 -4.78
C ILE A 102 5.77 21.32 -6.22
N ALA A 103 6.76 21.58 -7.08
CA ALA A 103 6.52 21.87 -8.50
C ALA A 103 5.86 20.69 -9.23
N GLN A 104 6.31 19.46 -8.98
CA GLN A 104 5.72 18.26 -9.55
C GLN A 104 4.26 18.08 -9.13
N ILE A 105 3.95 18.26 -7.84
CA ILE A 105 2.58 18.18 -7.32
C ILE A 105 1.69 19.22 -8.00
N LYS A 106 2.17 20.45 -8.17
CA LYS A 106 1.42 21.50 -8.89
C LYS A 106 1.13 21.08 -10.33
N THR A 107 2.13 20.59 -11.06
CA THR A 107 1.95 20.12 -12.44
C THR A 107 0.95 18.97 -12.53
N GLN A 108 1.04 17.98 -11.64
CA GLN A 108 0.14 16.81 -11.65
C GLN A 108 -1.32 17.17 -11.35
N ASN A 109 -1.53 18.23 -10.56
CA ASN A 109 -2.87 18.67 -10.15
C ASN A 109 -3.38 19.89 -10.94
N ASN A 110 -2.67 20.30 -12.00
CA ASN A 110 -2.99 21.50 -12.80
C ASN A 110 -3.14 22.77 -11.94
N ILE A 111 -2.26 22.94 -10.94
CA ILE A 111 -2.23 24.08 -10.05
C ILE A 111 -1.20 25.09 -10.56
N GLU A 112 -1.63 26.33 -10.81
CA GLU A 112 -0.80 27.33 -11.48
C GLU A 112 0.17 28.07 -10.54
N SER A 113 -0.22 28.29 -9.28
CA SER A 113 0.58 29.06 -8.32
C SER A 113 0.69 28.42 -6.93
N ASP A 114 1.66 28.87 -6.13
CA ASP A 114 1.80 28.42 -4.73
C ASP A 114 0.58 28.85 -3.90
N ALA A 115 0.00 30.03 -4.18
CA ALA A 115 -1.20 30.49 -3.51
C ALA A 115 -2.42 29.60 -3.81
N ASP A 116 -2.52 29.05 -5.02
CA ASP A 116 -3.57 28.09 -5.38
C ASP A 116 -3.38 26.77 -4.65
N LEU A 117 -2.14 26.31 -4.52
CA LEU A 117 -1.81 25.10 -3.77
C LEU A 117 -2.18 25.26 -2.30
N VAL A 118 -1.78 26.37 -1.65
CA VAL A 118 -2.12 26.66 -0.26
C VAL A 118 -3.64 26.64 -0.06
N ARG A 119 -4.40 27.32 -0.93
CA ARG A 119 -5.88 27.32 -0.86
C ARG A 119 -6.49 25.93 -1.02
N ALA A 120 -5.95 25.12 -1.93
CA ALA A 120 -6.42 23.75 -2.14
C ALA A 120 -6.14 22.83 -0.94
N MET A 121 -5.02 23.05 -0.25
CA MET A 121 -4.63 22.30 0.95
C MET A 121 -5.44 22.73 2.17
N ASP A 122 -5.64 24.04 2.36
CA ASP A 122 -6.50 24.58 3.42
C ASP A 122 -7.94 24.07 3.31
N ALA A 123 -8.48 23.97 2.09
CA ALA A 123 -9.81 23.40 1.84
C ALA A 123 -9.94 21.94 2.27
N GLN A 124 -8.81 21.22 2.37
CA GLN A 124 -8.73 19.84 2.84
C GLN A 124 -8.29 19.74 4.32
N GLY A 125 -8.10 20.88 4.99
CA GLY A 125 -7.63 20.95 6.37
C GLY A 125 -6.15 20.65 6.55
N VAL A 126 -5.34 20.75 5.50
CA VAL A 126 -3.89 20.53 5.54
C VAL A 126 -3.16 21.86 5.62
N ASN A 127 -2.41 22.09 6.69
CA ASN A 127 -1.59 23.29 6.84
C ASN A 127 -0.35 23.19 5.93
N TYR A 128 -0.19 24.16 5.03
CA TYR A 128 0.89 24.16 4.03
C TYR A 128 2.29 24.19 4.66
N ASP A 129 2.53 25.08 5.62
CA ASP A 129 3.87 25.24 6.23
C ASP A 129 4.29 23.97 7.00
N GLN A 130 3.36 23.37 7.73
CA GLN A 130 3.60 22.11 8.43
C GLN A 130 3.84 20.96 7.45
N TRP A 131 3.11 20.92 6.34
CA TRP A 131 3.32 19.92 5.29
C TRP A 131 4.69 20.08 4.62
N VAL A 132 5.11 21.30 4.29
CA VAL A 132 6.44 21.58 3.74
C VAL A 132 7.54 21.16 4.72
N LYS A 133 7.36 21.46 6.01
CA LYS A 133 8.29 21.04 7.07
C LYS A 133 8.42 19.51 7.14
N GLN A 134 7.30 18.78 7.14
CA GLN A 134 7.31 17.31 7.13
C GLN A 134 7.98 16.75 5.86
N LEU A 135 7.75 17.38 4.71
CA LEU A 135 8.39 17.00 3.45
C LEU A 135 9.91 17.21 3.51
N GLU A 136 10.37 18.33 4.05
CA GLU A 136 11.79 18.61 4.28
C GLU A 136 12.42 17.58 5.23
N GLU A 137 11.79 17.32 6.36
CA GLU A 137 12.26 16.31 7.32
C GLU A 137 12.34 14.92 6.69
N ASN A 138 11.35 14.52 5.88
CA ASN A 138 11.37 13.25 5.15
C ASN A 138 12.59 13.16 4.20
N TYR A 139 12.88 14.23 3.45
CA TYR A 139 14.04 14.26 2.57
C TYR A 139 15.36 14.25 3.34
N LEU A 140 15.45 14.95 4.48
CA LEU A 140 16.65 14.93 5.33
C LEU A 140 16.94 13.51 5.85
N ARG A 141 15.91 12.80 6.33
CA ARG A 141 16.08 11.41 6.78
C ARG A 141 16.49 10.49 5.64
N GLN A 142 15.85 10.61 4.47
CA GLN A 142 16.25 9.85 3.28
C GLN A 142 17.67 10.17 2.83
N ALA A 143 18.09 11.44 2.91
CA ALA A 143 19.43 11.86 2.55
C ALA A 143 20.48 11.23 3.47
N VAL A 144 20.24 11.17 4.79
CA VAL A 144 21.13 10.47 5.74
C VAL A 144 21.21 8.98 5.42
N ILE A 145 20.09 8.31 5.19
CA ILE A 145 20.11 6.89 4.81
C ILE A 145 20.87 6.69 3.50
N TYR A 146 20.67 7.57 2.52
CA TYR A 146 21.39 7.48 1.26
C TYR A 146 22.91 7.65 1.44
N THR A 147 23.34 8.65 2.22
CA THR A 147 24.77 8.94 2.41
C THR A 147 25.47 7.91 3.28
N GLU A 148 24.82 7.44 4.35
CA GLU A 148 25.41 6.54 5.35
C GLU A 148 25.22 5.06 5.04
N VAL A 149 24.17 4.71 4.31
CA VAL A 149 23.82 3.33 4.00
C VAL A 149 23.96 3.06 2.51
N ASP A 150 23.14 3.71 1.67
CA ASP A 150 22.99 3.31 0.27
C ASP A 150 24.30 3.42 -0.50
N ARG A 151 25.08 4.48 -0.28
CA ARG A 151 26.41 4.68 -0.89
C ARG A 151 27.46 3.64 -0.47
N THR A 152 27.24 2.93 0.63
CA THR A 152 28.17 1.90 1.13
C THR A 152 27.84 0.51 0.57
N ILE A 153 26.73 0.37 -0.16
CA ILE A 153 26.31 -0.91 -0.74
C ILE A 153 27.05 -1.09 -2.06
N VAL A 154 27.79 -2.18 -2.14
CA VAL A 154 28.43 -2.65 -3.37
C VAL A 154 27.90 -4.05 -3.62
N LEU A 155 27.24 -4.26 -4.76
CA LEU A 155 26.81 -5.58 -5.18
C LEU A 155 27.92 -6.24 -5.98
N ASP A 156 28.30 -7.44 -5.58
CA ASP A 156 29.23 -8.27 -6.34
C ASP A 156 28.48 -9.05 -7.42
N ASP A 157 28.96 -8.98 -8.67
CA ASP A 157 28.46 -9.79 -9.79
C ASP A 157 28.42 -11.28 -9.46
N ALA A 158 29.39 -11.77 -8.68
CA ALA A 158 29.42 -13.17 -8.27
C ALA A 158 28.22 -13.53 -7.37
N GLU A 159 27.76 -12.60 -6.52
CA GLU A 159 26.58 -12.79 -5.68
C GLU A 159 25.29 -12.78 -6.50
N ILE A 160 25.18 -11.90 -7.49
CA ILE A 160 24.02 -11.82 -8.41
C ILE A 160 23.89 -13.14 -9.20
N VAL A 161 25.00 -13.61 -9.78
CA VAL A 161 25.03 -14.89 -10.52
C VAL A 161 24.73 -16.07 -9.61
N LYS A 162 25.28 -16.08 -8.38
CA LYS A 162 25.01 -17.11 -7.38
C LYS A 162 23.53 -17.14 -7.00
N TYR A 163 22.93 -15.97 -6.78
CA TYR A 163 21.52 -15.86 -6.44
C TYR A 163 20.64 -16.48 -7.53
N TYR A 164 20.83 -16.08 -8.80
CA TYR A 164 20.10 -16.65 -9.92
C TYR A 164 20.20 -18.17 -9.99
N LYS A 165 21.42 -18.72 -9.84
CA LYS A 165 21.66 -20.17 -9.88
C LYS A 165 20.97 -20.92 -8.75
N GLN A 166 20.89 -20.32 -7.56
CA GLN A 166 20.30 -20.93 -6.36
C GLN A 166 18.77 -20.78 -6.31
N HIS A 167 18.21 -19.78 -6.99
CA HIS A 167 16.79 -19.42 -6.94
C HIS A 167 16.13 -19.50 -8.32
N GLN A 168 16.56 -20.43 -9.18
CA GLN A 168 16.04 -20.55 -10.56
C GLN A 168 14.50 -20.64 -10.63
N SER A 169 13.88 -21.28 -9.63
CA SER A 169 12.42 -21.39 -9.53
C SER A 169 11.70 -20.05 -9.37
N GLU A 170 12.36 -19.02 -8.84
CA GLU A 170 11.80 -17.66 -8.73
C GLU A 170 11.73 -16.96 -10.10
N PHE A 171 12.51 -17.43 -11.07
CA PHE A 171 12.66 -16.86 -12.41
C PHE A 171 12.02 -17.73 -13.50
N VAL A 172 11.07 -18.58 -13.11
CA VAL A 172 10.26 -19.36 -14.04
C VAL A 172 9.03 -18.55 -14.40
N ILE A 173 8.89 -18.18 -15.68
CA ILE A 173 7.66 -17.61 -16.18
C ILE A 173 6.64 -18.75 -16.32
N PRO A 174 5.48 -18.67 -15.65
CA PRO A 174 4.42 -19.66 -15.80
C PRO A 174 3.86 -19.63 -17.23
N PRO A 175 3.20 -20.72 -17.67
CA PRO A 175 2.58 -20.72 -18.98
C PRO A 175 1.45 -19.67 -19.05
N GLU A 176 1.29 -19.09 -20.23
CA GLU A 176 0.20 -18.14 -20.53
C GLU A 176 -0.74 -18.74 -21.58
N TYR A 177 -2.04 -18.51 -21.38
CA TYR A 177 -3.10 -18.99 -22.26
C TYR A 177 -3.93 -17.82 -22.74
N ARG A 178 -4.09 -17.67 -24.06
CA ARG A 178 -5.12 -16.80 -24.63
C ARG A 178 -6.35 -17.63 -24.93
N ILE A 179 -7.47 -17.28 -24.33
CA ILE A 179 -8.69 -18.10 -24.42
C ILE A 179 -9.88 -17.28 -24.90
N LYS A 180 -10.74 -17.95 -25.66
CA LYS A 180 -12.11 -17.52 -25.95
C LYS A 180 -13.09 -18.40 -25.19
N ALA A 181 -14.24 -17.84 -24.82
CA ALA A 181 -15.25 -18.62 -24.09
C ALA A 181 -16.68 -18.34 -24.52
N ILE A 182 -17.49 -19.40 -24.52
CA ILE A 182 -18.94 -19.31 -24.39
C ILE A 182 -19.26 -19.53 -22.91
N TYR A 183 -19.86 -18.52 -22.28
CA TYR A 183 -20.25 -18.58 -20.87
C TYR A 183 -21.77 -18.70 -20.74
N LEU A 184 -22.23 -19.59 -19.87
CA LEU A 184 -23.63 -19.72 -19.48
C LEU A 184 -23.75 -19.56 -17.96
N SER A 185 -24.50 -18.57 -17.49
CA SER A 185 -24.59 -18.29 -16.06
C SER A 185 -25.47 -19.30 -15.33
N SER A 186 -24.99 -19.80 -14.19
CA SER A 186 -25.80 -20.62 -13.29
C SER A 186 -26.86 -19.82 -12.51
N THR A 187 -26.77 -18.48 -12.49
CA THR A 187 -27.76 -17.63 -11.81
C THR A 187 -28.94 -17.27 -12.69
N ASN A 188 -28.71 -17.19 -14.01
CA ASN A 188 -29.71 -16.74 -14.98
C ASN A 188 -30.49 -17.90 -15.60
N ASN A 189 -30.07 -19.14 -15.37
CA ASN A 189 -30.59 -20.33 -16.02
C ASN A 189 -30.89 -21.41 -15.00
N THR A 190 -31.95 -22.17 -15.23
CA THR A 190 -32.18 -23.41 -14.46
C THR A 190 -31.23 -24.51 -14.91
N VAL A 191 -31.10 -25.57 -14.11
CA VAL A 191 -30.29 -26.75 -14.48
C VAL A 191 -30.74 -27.36 -15.81
N SER A 192 -32.05 -27.43 -16.04
CA SER A 192 -32.62 -27.96 -17.29
C SER A 192 -32.31 -27.06 -18.49
N ASP A 193 -32.33 -25.74 -18.31
CA ASP A 193 -32.00 -24.79 -19.37
C ASP A 193 -30.52 -24.89 -19.76
N LEU A 194 -29.64 -24.98 -18.77
CA LEU A 194 -28.20 -25.17 -18.98
C LEU A 194 -27.92 -26.49 -19.71
N GLU A 195 -28.58 -27.58 -19.32
CA GLU A 195 -28.41 -28.87 -20.00
C GLU A 195 -28.85 -28.80 -21.46
N THR A 196 -30.00 -28.18 -21.73
CA THR A 196 -30.52 -27.98 -23.09
C THR A 196 -29.60 -27.11 -23.93
N LYS A 197 -29.20 -25.94 -23.43
CA LYS A 197 -28.30 -25.01 -24.13
C LYS A 197 -26.94 -25.66 -24.42
N ARG A 198 -26.34 -26.35 -23.45
CA ARG A 198 -25.05 -27.04 -23.64
C ARG A 198 -25.12 -28.14 -24.68
N ALA A 199 -26.20 -28.91 -24.70
CA ALA A 199 -26.42 -29.95 -25.71
C ALA A 199 -26.58 -29.33 -27.12
N GLU A 200 -27.38 -28.27 -27.23
CA GLU A 200 -27.63 -27.57 -28.49
C GLU A 200 -26.36 -26.95 -29.08
N ILE A 201 -25.57 -26.23 -28.26
CA ILE A 201 -24.29 -25.62 -28.67
C ILE A 201 -23.32 -26.71 -29.13
N SER A 202 -23.19 -27.80 -28.36
CA SER A 202 -22.32 -28.93 -28.71
C SER A 202 -22.72 -29.58 -30.05
N ASP A 203 -24.02 -29.74 -30.31
CA ASP A 203 -24.52 -30.32 -31.55
C ASP A 203 -24.32 -29.38 -32.74
N LYS A 204 -24.47 -28.06 -32.54
CA LYS A 204 -24.19 -27.04 -33.57
C LYS A 204 -22.70 -26.99 -33.93
N LEU A 205 -21.80 -27.09 -32.95
CA LEU A 205 -20.36 -27.24 -33.19
C LEU A 205 -20.03 -28.50 -34.01
N LYS A 206 -20.61 -29.65 -33.64
CA LYS A 206 -20.42 -30.91 -34.39
C LYS A 206 -20.91 -30.83 -35.83
N LYS A 207 -21.94 -30.01 -36.10
CA LYS A 207 -22.47 -29.74 -37.45
C LYS A 207 -21.67 -28.70 -38.23
N GLY A 208 -20.64 -28.10 -37.63
CA GLY A 208 -19.71 -27.19 -38.29
C GLY A 208 -20.06 -25.71 -38.16
N GLN A 209 -20.98 -25.31 -37.27
CA GLN A 209 -21.18 -23.88 -36.96
C GLN A 209 -19.92 -23.34 -36.26
N SER A 210 -19.53 -22.10 -36.56
CA SER A 210 -18.32 -21.51 -35.98
C SER A 210 -18.47 -21.22 -34.49
N PHE A 211 -17.36 -21.25 -33.74
CA PHE A 211 -17.37 -20.94 -32.31
C PHE A 211 -17.80 -19.49 -32.08
N GLU A 212 -17.32 -18.56 -32.92
CA GLU A 212 -17.62 -17.14 -32.85
C GLU A 212 -19.12 -16.84 -33.06
N ASP A 213 -19.78 -17.53 -33.99
CA ASP A 213 -21.24 -17.40 -34.18
C ASP A 213 -22.00 -17.86 -32.92
N LEU A 214 -21.55 -18.96 -32.31
CA LEU A 214 -22.15 -19.49 -31.10
C LEU A 214 -21.90 -18.60 -29.88
N VAL A 215 -20.77 -17.89 -29.83
CA VAL A 215 -20.55 -16.83 -28.86
C VAL A 215 -21.60 -15.72 -29.02
N GLN A 216 -21.84 -15.25 -30.24
CA GLN A 216 -22.86 -14.22 -30.47
C GLN A 216 -24.26 -14.69 -30.09
N GLU A 217 -24.60 -15.93 -30.45
CA GLU A 217 -25.92 -16.51 -30.27
C GLU A 217 -26.22 -16.86 -28.80
N TYR A 218 -25.27 -17.48 -28.09
CA TYR A 218 -25.53 -18.10 -26.79
C TYR A 218 -24.74 -17.54 -25.61
N SER A 219 -23.58 -16.92 -25.82
CA SER A 219 -22.73 -16.51 -24.70
C SER A 219 -23.41 -15.42 -23.85
N GLU A 220 -23.36 -15.58 -22.54
CA GLU A 220 -23.73 -14.59 -21.53
C GLU A 220 -22.51 -13.83 -21.00
N GLY A 221 -21.33 -14.07 -21.57
CA GLY A 221 -20.07 -13.35 -21.30
C GLY A 221 -19.75 -12.31 -22.37
N PRO A 222 -18.49 -11.80 -22.42
CA PRO A 222 -18.03 -10.94 -23.50
C PRO A 222 -18.31 -11.56 -24.87
N LYS A 223 -18.77 -10.74 -25.81
CA LYS A 223 -19.08 -11.18 -27.20
C LYS A 223 -18.13 -10.55 -28.21
N GLU A 224 -17.48 -9.48 -27.83
CA GLU A 224 -16.48 -8.77 -28.61
C GLU A 224 -15.35 -9.72 -29.01
N ASN A 225 -14.80 -9.52 -30.21
CA ASN A 225 -13.72 -10.35 -30.77
C ASN A 225 -13.99 -11.87 -30.72
N GLY A 226 -15.27 -12.28 -30.75
CA GLY A 226 -15.63 -13.70 -30.70
C GLY A 226 -15.48 -14.32 -29.31
N GLY A 227 -15.64 -13.52 -28.25
CA GLY A 227 -15.60 -13.99 -26.86
C GLY A 227 -14.19 -14.12 -26.30
N ASP A 228 -13.24 -13.35 -26.83
CA ASP A 228 -11.85 -13.28 -26.36
C ASP A 228 -11.80 -12.73 -24.94
N LEU A 229 -11.20 -13.50 -24.03
CA LEU A 229 -11.02 -13.11 -22.63
C LEU A 229 -9.60 -12.57 -22.37
N GLY A 230 -8.70 -12.63 -23.36
CA GLY A 230 -7.31 -12.20 -23.24
C GLY A 230 -6.36 -13.29 -22.75
N PHE A 231 -5.17 -12.86 -22.34
CA PHE A 231 -4.13 -13.74 -21.79
C PHE A 231 -4.27 -13.89 -20.29
N PHE A 232 -4.14 -15.14 -19.82
CA PHE A 232 -4.08 -15.49 -18.42
C PHE A 232 -2.85 -16.33 -18.14
N LYS A 233 -2.14 -16.01 -17.06
CA LYS A 233 -1.09 -16.86 -16.52
C LYS A 233 -1.70 -17.97 -15.69
N LYS A 234 -0.96 -19.08 -15.58
CA LYS A 234 -1.27 -20.11 -14.59
C LYS A 234 -1.43 -19.50 -13.19
N GLY A 235 -2.53 -19.82 -12.51
CA GLY A 235 -2.94 -19.31 -11.21
C GLY A 235 -3.94 -18.15 -11.27
N GLU A 236 -4.19 -17.55 -12.44
CA GLU A 236 -5.14 -16.44 -12.61
C GLU A 236 -6.56 -16.90 -12.96
N LEU A 237 -6.70 -18.13 -13.46
CA LEU A 237 -7.99 -18.73 -13.84
C LEU A 237 -8.64 -19.49 -12.68
N ASP A 238 -9.97 -19.69 -12.74
CA ASP A 238 -10.63 -20.66 -11.85
C ASP A 238 -10.01 -22.06 -12.06
N GLN A 239 -9.82 -22.80 -10.97
CA GLN A 239 -9.12 -24.08 -10.99
C GLN A 239 -9.71 -25.09 -11.99
N ALA A 240 -11.04 -25.11 -12.17
CA ALA A 240 -11.67 -26.00 -13.13
C ALA A 240 -11.39 -25.59 -14.58
N ILE A 241 -11.39 -24.27 -14.84
CA ILE A 241 -11.08 -23.69 -16.14
C ILE A 241 -9.61 -23.95 -16.51
N GLU A 242 -8.70 -23.68 -15.59
CA GLU A 242 -7.27 -23.91 -15.79
C GLU A 242 -6.96 -25.36 -16.17
N GLN A 243 -7.50 -26.32 -15.41
CA GLN A 243 -7.31 -27.75 -15.69
C GLN A 243 -7.90 -28.20 -17.04
N GLY A 244 -8.94 -27.51 -17.50
CA GLY A 244 -9.51 -27.71 -18.83
C GLY A 244 -8.56 -27.19 -19.92
N VAL A 245 -8.13 -25.93 -19.78
CA VAL A 245 -7.27 -25.23 -20.74
C VAL A 245 -5.89 -25.88 -20.87
N GLU A 246 -5.29 -26.35 -19.77
CA GLU A 246 -3.97 -27.00 -19.78
C GLU A 246 -3.87 -28.21 -20.72
N LYS A 247 -5.00 -28.90 -20.93
CA LYS A 247 -5.09 -30.11 -21.76
C LYS A 247 -5.32 -29.81 -23.23
N LEU A 248 -5.73 -28.59 -23.57
CA LEU A 248 -6.05 -28.20 -24.93
C LEU A 248 -4.79 -27.97 -25.77
N LYS A 249 -4.91 -28.29 -27.05
CA LYS A 249 -4.02 -27.79 -28.10
C LYS A 249 -4.53 -26.45 -28.61
N ILE A 250 -3.64 -25.69 -29.24
CA ILE A 250 -4.00 -24.46 -29.93
C ILE A 250 -5.11 -24.76 -30.95
N GLU A 251 -6.12 -23.90 -30.99
CA GLU A 251 -7.40 -23.99 -31.71
C GLU A 251 -8.38 -25.08 -31.24
N GLU A 252 -8.05 -25.85 -30.20
CA GLU A 252 -8.95 -26.86 -29.64
C GLU A 252 -10.03 -26.25 -28.74
N ILE A 253 -11.23 -26.84 -28.75
CA ILE A 253 -12.36 -26.49 -27.89
C ILE A 253 -12.49 -27.55 -26.79
N SER A 254 -12.64 -27.13 -25.54
CA SER A 254 -12.81 -28.01 -24.38
C SER A 254 -14.17 -28.72 -24.38
N ASP A 255 -14.29 -29.71 -23.50
CA ASP A 255 -15.60 -30.09 -22.98
C ASP A 255 -16.21 -28.96 -22.14
N TRP A 256 -17.48 -29.07 -21.79
CA TRP A 256 -18.13 -28.12 -20.87
C TRP A 256 -17.52 -28.20 -19.47
N ILE A 257 -16.96 -27.09 -19.00
CA ILE A 257 -16.32 -26.95 -17.70
C ILE A 257 -17.29 -26.25 -16.74
N GLN A 258 -17.54 -26.85 -15.59
CA GLN A 258 -18.32 -26.23 -14.52
C GLN A 258 -17.39 -25.39 -13.63
N ALA A 259 -17.61 -24.08 -13.61
CA ALA A 259 -17.00 -23.17 -12.65
C ALA A 259 -18.03 -22.72 -11.60
N LYS A 260 -17.59 -21.95 -10.61
CA LYS A 260 -18.45 -21.53 -9.49
C LYS A 260 -19.68 -20.72 -9.92
N ASN A 261 -19.54 -19.89 -10.95
CA ASN A 261 -20.56 -18.96 -11.42
C ASN A 261 -21.39 -19.50 -12.60
N GLY A 262 -20.94 -20.55 -13.28
CA GLY A 262 -21.58 -21.01 -14.51
C GLY A 262 -20.82 -22.10 -15.22
N TRP A 263 -21.18 -22.29 -16.49
CA TRP A 263 -20.55 -23.26 -17.37
C TRP A 263 -19.80 -22.54 -18.48
N TYR A 264 -18.63 -23.08 -18.81
CA TYR A 264 -17.74 -22.54 -19.81
C TYR A 264 -17.45 -23.59 -20.88
N LEU A 265 -17.54 -23.18 -22.13
CA LEU A 265 -16.95 -23.90 -23.26
C LEU A 265 -15.81 -23.03 -23.78
N ILE A 266 -14.59 -23.55 -23.73
CA ILE A 266 -13.38 -22.74 -23.90
C ILE A 266 -12.66 -23.16 -25.16
N LYS A 267 -12.21 -22.19 -25.96
CA LYS A 267 -11.31 -22.39 -27.08
C LYS A 267 -9.95 -21.78 -26.75
N LEU A 268 -8.88 -22.54 -26.94
CA LEU A 268 -7.51 -22.06 -26.75
C LEU A 268 -6.99 -21.43 -28.05
N GLU A 269 -6.69 -20.13 -28.05
CA GLU A 269 -6.15 -19.45 -29.23
C GLU A 269 -4.63 -19.45 -29.26
N GLU A 270 -3.99 -19.25 -28.11
CA GLU A 270 -2.54 -19.19 -28.01
C GLU A 270 -2.09 -19.81 -26.69
N LYS A 271 -0.98 -20.54 -26.73
CA LYS A 271 -0.32 -21.08 -25.54
C LYS A 271 1.15 -20.73 -25.60
N LYS A 272 1.61 -19.96 -24.61
CA LYS A 272 3.04 -19.74 -24.36
C LYS A 272 3.46 -20.71 -23.27
N GLU A 273 4.41 -21.58 -23.59
CA GLU A 273 4.93 -22.54 -22.63
C GLU A 273 5.70 -21.85 -21.50
N SER A 274 5.74 -22.51 -20.35
CA SER A 274 6.60 -22.06 -19.27
C SER A 274 8.06 -22.06 -19.73
N HIS A 275 8.78 -21.02 -19.38
CA HIS A 275 10.20 -20.93 -19.66
C HIS A 275 10.95 -20.30 -18.50
N GLN A 276 12.21 -20.67 -18.40
CA GLN A 276 13.15 -20.06 -17.49
C GLN A 276 13.58 -18.71 -18.08
N GLN A 277 13.37 -17.61 -17.35
CA GLN A 277 14.00 -16.34 -17.70
C GLN A 277 15.50 -16.53 -17.69
N THR A 278 16.18 -16.02 -18.69
CA THR A 278 17.64 -16.00 -18.74
C THR A 278 18.22 -15.13 -17.63
N PHE A 279 19.50 -15.31 -17.33
CA PHE A 279 20.19 -14.46 -16.36
C PHE A 279 20.09 -12.98 -16.73
N ASP A 280 20.27 -12.64 -18.01
CA ASP A 280 20.26 -11.24 -18.47
C ASP A 280 18.88 -10.60 -18.30
N GLU A 281 17.80 -11.35 -18.52
CA GLU A 281 16.42 -10.90 -18.29
C GLU A 281 16.13 -10.70 -16.79
N ALA A 282 16.62 -11.61 -15.94
CA ALA A 282 16.40 -11.57 -14.50
C ALA A 282 17.35 -10.62 -13.75
N ARG A 283 18.46 -10.20 -14.37
CA ARG A 283 19.57 -9.53 -13.70
C ARG A 283 19.15 -8.28 -12.93
N GLN A 284 18.39 -7.39 -13.57
CA GLN A 284 17.98 -6.12 -12.95
C GLN A 284 17.08 -6.34 -11.72
N ASP A 285 16.19 -7.33 -11.79
CA ASP A 285 15.29 -7.67 -10.69
C ASP A 285 16.07 -8.28 -9.51
N ILE A 286 17.05 -9.14 -9.81
CA ILE A 286 17.97 -9.68 -8.80
C ILE A 286 18.78 -8.57 -8.14
N GLU A 287 19.35 -7.65 -8.93
CA GLU A 287 20.12 -6.52 -8.42
C GLU A 287 19.27 -5.66 -7.47
N ASN A 288 18.07 -5.30 -7.89
CA ASN A 288 17.14 -4.52 -7.06
C ASN A 288 16.77 -5.26 -5.78
N LYS A 289 16.50 -6.57 -5.88
CA LYS A 289 16.16 -7.39 -4.71
C LYS A 289 17.33 -7.47 -3.73
N LEU A 290 18.52 -7.85 -4.20
CA LEU A 290 19.71 -7.97 -3.36
C LEU A 290 20.10 -6.61 -2.75
N PHE A 291 20.02 -5.54 -3.53
CA PHE A 291 20.24 -4.18 -3.03
C PHE A 291 19.28 -3.86 -1.87
N ASN A 292 17.98 -4.09 -2.05
CA ASN A 292 16.97 -3.81 -1.02
C ASN A 292 17.15 -4.69 0.23
N ASP A 293 17.48 -5.97 0.06
CA ASP A 293 17.71 -6.92 1.16
C ASP A 293 18.96 -6.53 1.97
N ILE A 294 20.05 -6.13 1.31
CA ILE A 294 21.27 -5.64 1.97
C ILE A 294 21.00 -4.28 2.62
N ARG A 295 20.30 -3.39 1.92
CA ARG A 295 19.93 -2.06 2.41
C ARG A 295 19.13 -2.13 3.70
N ALA A 296 18.11 -2.98 3.76
CA ALA A 296 17.29 -3.15 4.95
C ALA A 296 18.13 -3.55 6.18
N LYS A 297 19.06 -4.51 6.02
CA LYS A 297 19.98 -4.94 7.08
C LYS A 297 20.92 -3.81 7.51
N LYS A 298 21.53 -3.11 6.55
CA LYS A 298 22.43 -2.01 6.86
C LYS A 298 21.73 -0.82 7.52
N ILE A 299 20.47 -0.54 7.18
CA ILE A 299 19.66 0.47 7.87
C ILE A 299 19.46 0.06 9.34
N GLU A 300 19.10 -1.20 9.59
CA GLU A 300 18.94 -1.71 10.95
C GLU A 300 20.24 -1.58 11.77
N GLU A 301 21.37 -2.01 11.19
CA GLU A 301 22.70 -1.87 11.81
C GLU A 301 23.07 -0.40 12.08
N TYR A 302 22.82 0.47 11.10
CA TYR A 302 23.11 1.90 11.21
C TYR A 302 22.26 2.58 12.27
N VAL A 303 20.95 2.34 12.30
CA VAL A 303 20.04 2.89 13.31
C VAL A 303 20.41 2.37 14.70
N LYS A 304 20.76 1.08 14.82
CA LYS A 304 21.23 0.51 16.09
C LYS A 304 22.48 1.24 16.58
N LYS A 305 23.49 1.40 15.73
CA LYS A 305 24.71 2.13 16.06
C LYS A 305 24.41 3.58 16.47
N LEU A 306 23.56 4.28 15.70
CA LEU A 306 23.17 5.66 15.98
C LEU A 306 22.50 5.80 17.35
N ARG A 307 21.69 4.82 17.75
CA ARG A 307 21.07 4.74 19.08
C ARG A 307 22.09 4.49 20.19
N GLU A 308 23.04 3.58 19.98
CA GLU A 308 24.11 3.28 20.95
C GLU A 308 25.04 4.48 21.20
N GLU A 309 25.26 5.30 20.17
CA GLU A 309 26.09 6.51 20.23
C GLU A 309 25.32 7.74 20.79
N SER A 310 24.02 7.62 21.01
CA SER A 310 23.15 8.73 21.41
C SER A 310 22.67 8.63 22.85
N PHE A 311 22.41 9.76 23.48
CA PHE A 311 21.72 9.82 24.77
C PHE A 311 20.21 9.72 24.55
N ILE A 312 19.60 8.61 24.97
CA ILE A 312 18.16 8.38 24.89
C ILE A 312 17.62 8.07 26.28
N LYS A 313 16.66 8.87 26.75
CA LYS A 313 15.95 8.64 28.01
C LYS A 313 14.44 8.60 27.76
N ILE A 314 13.85 7.42 27.81
CA ILE A 314 12.41 7.23 27.73
C ILE A 314 11.81 7.44 29.13
N LEU A 315 10.85 8.35 29.23
CA LEU A 315 10.15 8.68 30.48
C LEU A 315 8.75 8.04 30.52
N ASN A 316 8.07 7.96 29.37
CA ASN A 316 6.78 7.30 29.24
C ASN A 316 6.79 6.32 28.05
N PRO A 317 6.97 5.01 28.28
CA PRO A 317 7.03 4.01 27.20
C PRO A 317 5.66 3.66 26.60
N ASN A 318 4.54 4.05 27.23
CA ASN A 318 3.20 3.86 26.69
C ASN A 318 2.38 5.17 26.78
N PRO A 319 2.65 6.16 25.91
CA PRO A 319 2.08 7.50 26.03
C PRO A 319 0.55 7.58 25.97
N LEU A 320 -0.10 6.60 25.35
CA LEU A 320 -1.57 6.60 25.17
C LEU A 320 -2.30 5.66 26.12
N ASN A 321 -1.59 4.81 26.87
CA ASN A 321 -2.20 3.77 27.72
C ASN A 321 -3.23 2.90 26.96
N LEU A 322 -2.99 2.64 25.67
CA LEU A 322 -3.87 1.88 24.78
C LEU A 322 -3.55 0.38 24.74
#